data_AF-W4V823-F1
#
_entry.id   AF-W4V823-F1
#
_cell.length_a   1.000
_cell.length_b   1.000
_cell.length_c   1.000
_cell.angle_alpha   90.00
_cell.angle_beta   90.00
_cell.angle_gamma   90.00
#
_symmetry.space_group_name_H-M   'P 1'
#
loop_
_entity.id
_entity.type
_entity.pdbx_description
1 polymer ?
#
loop_
_entity_poly.entity_id
_entity_poly.type
_entity_poly.pdbx_seq_one_letter_code
_entity_poly.pdbx_strand_id
1 'polypeptide(L)'
;MGEYKNIRKIGITVIILSGLILTLGVLAYLLVFPYPISANNVLPFFELSRILEYGRFFQRIESVFLLIWTLSGLLYLSCGLFFIVYIFSKTFKLKYYRPLIIPFTLIMFAISLIPESLMEVMYIDNKIIRSYGWLVPFGMTFVLLAIARLVKRKKRGRVKNGK
;
A
#
# COMPACT_ATOMS: atom_id res chain seq x y z
N MET A 1 -11.49 7.39 29.31
CA MET A 1 -10.57 8.40 28.73
C MET A 1 -9.13 8.09 29.13
N GLY A 2 -8.66 6.87 28.86
CA GLY A 2 -7.29 6.44 29.15
C GLY A 2 -6.51 6.28 27.85
N GLU A 3 -5.20 6.52 27.90
CA GLU A 3 -4.20 5.97 26.96
C GLU A 3 -3.79 6.73 25.68
N TYR A 4 -4.07 8.02 25.52
CA TYR A 4 -3.47 8.78 24.39
C TYR A 4 -1.92 8.74 24.37
N LYS A 5 -1.28 8.63 25.55
CA LYS A 5 0.18 8.53 25.68
C LYS A 5 0.72 7.16 25.23
N ASN A 6 -0.07 6.08 25.39
CA ASN A 6 0.29 4.75 24.92
C ASN A 6 0.18 4.65 23.40
N ILE A 7 -0.82 5.27 22.77
CA ILE A 7 -0.98 5.23 21.31
C ILE A 7 0.26 5.82 20.61
N ARG A 8 0.79 6.94 21.09
CA ARG A 8 2.01 7.55 20.54
C ARG A 8 3.23 6.64 20.75
N LYS A 9 3.37 6.04 21.93
CA LYS A 9 4.48 5.13 22.24
C LYS A 9 4.42 3.87 21.37
N ILE A 10 3.25 3.24 21.26
CA ILE A 10 3.00 2.07 20.41
C ILE A 10 3.28 2.40 18.94
N GLY A 11 2.78 3.53 18.43
CA GLY A 11 3.03 3.95 17.06
C GLY A 11 4.52 4.10 16.75
N ILE A 12 5.26 4.76 17.64
CA ILE A 12 6.72 4.90 17.51
C ILE A 12 7.41 3.54 17.57
N THR A 13 7.05 2.69 18.53
CA THR A 13 7.63 1.34 18.64
C THR A 13 7.38 0.50 17.39
N VAL A 14 6.17 0.53 16.84
CA VAL A 14 5.82 -0.22 15.61
C VAL A 14 6.60 0.30 14.41
N ILE A 15 6.75 1.62 14.26
CA ILE A 15 7.54 2.22 13.16
C ILE A 15 9.02 1.84 13.28
N ILE A 16 9.60 1.90 14.48
CA ILE A 16 10.99 1.54 14.70
C ILE A 16 11.19 0.05 14.44
N LEU A 17 10.31 -0.79 14.96
CA LEU A 17 10.39 -2.24 14.80
C LEU A 17 10.24 -2.65 13.34
N SER A 18 9.27 -2.09 12.61
CA SER A 18 9.11 -2.38 11.17
C SER A 18 10.30 -1.87 10.37
N GLY A 19 10.81 -0.67 10.67
CA GLY A 19 12.01 -0.13 10.04
C GLY A 19 13.22 -1.05 10.25
N LEU A 20 13.43 -1.53 11.46
CA LEU A 20 14.54 -2.43 11.82
C LEU A 20 14.42 -3.79 11.11
N ILE A 21 13.22 -4.36 11.07
CA ILE A 21 12.97 -5.64 10.36
C ILE A 21 13.24 -5.48 8.86
N LEU A 22 12.78 -4.39 8.25
CA LEU A 22 13.00 -4.12 6.83
C LEU A 22 14.48 -3.89 6.52
N THR A 23 15.21 -3.14 7.34
CA THR A 23 16.64 -2.91 7.12
C THR A 23 17.45 -4.19 7.26
N LEU A 24 17.18 -5.00 8.28
CA LEU A 24 17.83 -6.32 8.42
C LEU A 24 17.52 -7.24 7.24
N GLY A 25 16.28 -7.24 6.74
CA GLY A 25 15.90 -8.03 5.57
C GLY A 25 16.67 -7.64 4.30
N VAL A 26 16.81 -6.34 4.04
CA VAL A 26 17.58 -5.83 2.90
C VAL A 26 19.08 -6.11 3.07
N LEU A 27 19.63 -5.97 4.28
CA LEU A 27 21.03 -6.30 4.55
C LEU A 27 21.32 -7.78 4.31
N ALA A 28 20.46 -8.68 4.78
CA ALA A 28 20.59 -10.11 4.51
C ALA A 28 20.56 -10.41 3.01
N TYR A 29 19.71 -9.73 2.24
CA TYR A 29 19.66 -9.87 0.79
C TYR A 29 20.96 -9.44 0.10
N LEU A 30 21.49 -8.27 0.45
CA LEU A 30 22.71 -7.73 -0.14
C LEU A 30 23.98 -8.54 0.22
N LEU A 31 23.99 -9.22 1.36
CA LEU A 31 25.09 -10.08 1.77
C LEU A 31 25.11 -11.41 1.00
N VAL A 32 23.94 -11.93 0.62
CA VAL A 32 23.81 -13.20 -0.11
C VAL A 32 23.98 -13.00 -1.62
N PHE A 33 23.44 -11.91 -2.17
CA PHE A 33 23.49 -11.63 -3.60
C PHE A 33 24.40 -10.42 -3.90
N PRO A 34 25.53 -10.61 -4.62
CA PRO A 34 26.35 -9.50 -5.08
C PRO A 34 25.67 -8.73 -6.22
N TYR A 35 25.96 -7.42 -6.28
CA TYR A 35 25.58 -6.57 -7.41
C TYR A 35 26.13 -7.15 -8.73
N PRO A 36 25.38 -7.22 -9.85
CA PRO A 36 24.15 -6.50 -10.21
C PRO A 36 22.83 -7.30 -10.10
N ILE A 37 22.88 -8.57 -9.69
CA ILE A 37 21.71 -9.46 -9.65
C ILE A 37 20.64 -8.90 -8.69
N SER A 38 21.09 -8.34 -7.56
CA SER A 38 20.24 -7.74 -6.52
C SER A 38 19.42 -6.52 -6.98
N ALA A 39 19.78 -5.90 -8.11
CA ALA A 39 19.10 -4.70 -8.62
C ALA A 39 17.94 -5.02 -9.58
N ASN A 40 17.94 -6.21 -10.18
CA ASN A 40 16.98 -6.58 -11.24
C ASN A 40 15.96 -7.63 -10.81
N ASN A 41 16.07 -8.16 -9.59
CA ASN A 41 15.18 -9.23 -9.14
C ASN A 41 13.87 -8.70 -8.57
N VAL A 42 12.79 -9.23 -9.14
CA VAL A 42 11.40 -8.81 -8.88
C VAL A 42 10.94 -9.22 -7.49
N LEU A 43 11.49 -10.32 -6.96
CA LEU A 43 11.09 -10.93 -5.69
C LEU A 43 12.33 -11.33 -4.87
N PRO A 44 13.07 -10.36 -4.31
CA PRO A 44 14.33 -10.61 -3.61
C PRO A 44 14.17 -11.59 -2.43
N PHE A 45 13.07 -11.51 -1.68
CA PHE A 45 12.78 -12.42 -0.57
C PHE A 45 12.41 -13.84 -1.01
N PHE A 46 11.81 -14.00 -2.19
CA PHE A 46 11.51 -15.31 -2.74
C PHE A 46 12.80 -16.04 -3.13
N GLU A 47 13.73 -15.35 -3.77
CA GLU A 47 15.04 -15.92 -4.12
C GLU A 47 15.87 -16.27 -2.90
N LEU A 48 15.81 -15.45 -1.84
CA LEU A 48 16.39 -15.82 -0.54
C LEU A 48 15.77 -17.10 0.00
N SER A 49 14.44 -17.24 -0.06
CA SER A 49 13.75 -18.44 0.43
C SER A 49 14.13 -19.72 -0.34
N ARG A 50 14.58 -19.58 -1.60
CA ARG A 50 15.09 -20.68 -2.43
C ARG A 50 16.47 -21.18 -2.00
N ILE A 51 17.31 -20.27 -1.49
CA ILE A 51 18.67 -20.60 -1.04
C ILE A 51 18.67 -21.11 0.42
N LEU A 52 17.64 -20.76 1.19
CA LEU A 52 17.46 -21.21 2.56
C LEU A 52 17.09 -22.71 2.62
N GLU A 53 18.10 -23.56 2.44
CA GLU A 53 18.03 -24.99 2.73
C GLU A 53 18.58 -25.27 4.14
N TYR A 54 17.70 -25.42 5.13
CA TYR A 54 18.12 -25.72 6.51
C TYR A 54 18.28 -27.25 6.69
N GLY A 55 19.42 -27.77 6.23
CA GLY A 55 19.78 -29.19 6.33
C GLY A 55 18.88 -30.12 5.49
N ARG A 56 18.83 -31.42 5.85
CA ARG A 56 18.09 -32.45 5.08
C ARG A 56 16.56 -32.40 5.26
N PHE A 57 16.04 -31.62 6.21
CA PHE A 57 14.62 -31.61 6.58
C PHE A 57 13.85 -30.38 6.09
N PHE A 58 14.47 -29.20 6.04
CA PHE A 58 13.84 -27.97 5.56
C PHE A 58 14.40 -27.53 4.21
N GLN A 59 14.25 -28.40 3.20
CA GLN A 59 14.64 -28.10 1.81
C GLN A 59 13.54 -27.40 1.01
N ARG A 60 12.31 -27.29 1.54
CA ARG A 60 11.13 -26.72 0.84
C ARG A 60 10.50 -25.54 1.59
N ILE A 61 11.34 -24.67 2.17
CA ILE A 61 10.87 -23.43 2.83
C ILE A 61 10.20 -22.48 1.81
N GLU A 62 10.65 -22.52 0.55
CA GLU A 62 10.07 -21.79 -0.57
C GLU A 62 8.54 -21.97 -0.68
N SER A 63 8.02 -23.19 -0.54
CA SER A 63 6.58 -23.46 -0.67
C SER A 63 5.77 -22.81 0.45
N VAL A 64 6.29 -22.82 1.68
CA VAL A 64 5.63 -22.18 2.83
C VAL A 64 5.65 -20.66 2.68
N PHE A 65 6.77 -20.11 2.20
CA PHE A 65 6.88 -18.68 1.92
C PHE A 65 5.87 -18.23 0.86
N LEU A 66 5.73 -18.97 -0.25
CA LEU A 66 4.75 -18.66 -1.30
C LEU A 66 3.32 -18.67 -0.77
N LEU A 67 2.97 -19.62 0.10
CA LEU A 67 1.64 -19.65 0.72
C LEU A 67 1.37 -18.41 1.58
N ILE A 68 2.30 -18.05 2.47
CA ILE A 68 2.17 -16.87 3.34
C ILE A 68 2.10 -15.60 2.50
N TRP A 69 2.94 -15.49 1.48
CA TRP A 69 2.99 -14.34 0.58
C TRP A 69 1.69 -14.18 -0.22
N THR A 70 1.16 -15.29 -0.76
CA THR A 70 -0.11 -15.29 -1.51
C THR A 70 -1.29 -14.91 -0.61
N LEU A 71 -1.36 -15.45 0.61
CA LEU A 71 -2.39 -15.08 1.59
C LEU A 71 -2.30 -13.61 1.98
N SER A 72 -1.08 -13.09 2.16
CA SER A 72 -0.85 -11.67 2.42
C SER A 72 -1.33 -10.79 1.26
N GLY A 73 -1.03 -11.18 0.01
CA GLY A 73 -1.52 -10.50 -1.19
C GLY A 73 -3.05 -10.50 -1.29
N LEU A 74 -3.69 -11.62 -0.97
CA LEU A 74 -5.15 -11.73 -0.95
C LEU A 74 -5.78 -10.80 0.10
N LEU A 75 -5.21 -10.76 1.31
CA LEU A 75 -5.66 -9.84 2.37
C LEU A 75 -5.48 -8.38 1.95
N TYR A 76 -4.34 -8.05 1.34
CA TYR A 76 -4.06 -6.71 0.84
C TYR A 76 -5.10 -6.28 -0.20
N LEU A 77 -5.41 -7.15 -1.17
CA LEU A 77 -6.38 -6.88 -2.23
C LEU A 77 -7.80 -6.70 -1.66
N SER A 78 -8.20 -7.58 -0.74
CA SER A 78 -9.50 -7.50 -0.06
C SER A 78 -9.67 -6.20 0.74
N CYS A 79 -8.67 -5.86 1.57
CA CYS A 79 -8.67 -4.62 2.34
C CYS A 79 -8.67 -3.38 1.43
N GLY A 80 -7.83 -3.38 0.39
CA GLY A 80 -7.76 -2.28 -0.57
C GLY A 80 -9.10 -2.03 -1.25
N LEU A 81 -9.75 -3.09 -1.74
CA LEU A 81 -11.07 -2.99 -2.36
C LEU A 81 -12.13 -2.48 -1.37
N PHE A 82 -12.11 -2.98 -0.13
CA PHE A 82 -13.00 -2.50 0.92
C PHE A 82 -12.82 -1.00 1.17
N PHE A 83 -11.59 -0.51 1.28
CA PHE A 83 -11.33 0.91 1.49
C PHE A 83 -11.82 1.78 0.33
N ILE A 84 -11.59 1.36 -0.92
CA ILE A 84 -12.05 2.08 -2.11
C ILE A 84 -13.58 2.21 -2.09
N VAL A 85 -14.29 1.10 -1.91
CA VAL A 85 -15.76 1.07 -1.88
C VAL A 85 -16.29 1.88 -0.69
N TYR A 86 -15.65 1.79 0.47
CA TYR A 86 -16.04 2.53 1.66
C TYR A 86 -15.88 4.05 1.48
N ILE A 87 -14.74 4.50 0.96
CA ILE A 87 -14.47 5.92 0.68
C ILE A 87 -15.47 6.44 -0.35
N PHE A 88 -15.70 5.69 -1.43
CA PHE A 88 -16.63 6.09 -2.49
C PHE A 88 -18.07 6.19 -1.96
N SER A 89 -18.55 5.18 -1.24
CA SER A 89 -19.88 5.18 -0.62
C SER A 89 -20.08 6.40 0.30
N LYS A 90 -19.06 6.74 1.09
CA LYS A 90 -19.09 7.89 2.00
C LYS A 90 -19.09 9.23 1.28
N THR A 91 -18.33 9.36 0.18
CA THR A 91 -18.30 10.56 -0.66
C THR A 91 -19.65 10.84 -1.31
N PHE A 92 -20.32 9.79 -1.83
CA PHE A 92 -21.61 9.92 -2.50
C PHE A 92 -22.82 9.79 -1.55
N LYS A 93 -22.59 9.63 -0.24
CA LYS A 93 -23.63 9.42 0.79
C LYS A 93 -24.59 8.25 0.49
N LEU A 94 -24.07 7.14 -0.04
CA LEU A 94 -24.90 5.96 -0.27
C LEU A 94 -25.15 5.21 1.04
N LYS A 95 -26.40 4.79 1.25
CA LYS A 95 -26.83 4.02 2.43
C LYS A 95 -26.29 2.58 2.46
N TYR A 96 -25.92 2.03 1.29
CA TYR A 96 -25.48 0.64 1.14
C TYR A 96 -24.21 0.55 0.29
N TYR A 97 -23.18 -0.14 0.83
CA TYR A 97 -21.88 -0.35 0.17
C TYR A 97 -21.84 -1.63 -0.68
N ARG A 98 -22.68 -2.63 -0.38
CA ARG A 98 -22.68 -3.95 -1.04
C ARG A 98 -22.83 -3.92 -2.57
N PRO A 99 -23.73 -3.11 -3.17
CA PRO A 99 -23.91 -3.10 -4.61
C PRO A 99 -22.71 -2.52 -5.37
N LEU A 100 -21.87 -1.72 -4.70
CA LEU A 100 -20.70 -1.09 -5.32
C LEU A 100 -19.50 -2.02 -5.40
N ILE A 101 -19.49 -3.12 -4.66
CA ILE A 101 -18.38 -4.09 -4.71
C ILE A 101 -18.24 -4.64 -6.13
N ILE A 102 -19.34 -5.04 -6.76
CA ILE A 102 -19.37 -5.66 -8.10
C ILE A 102 -18.74 -4.76 -9.18
N PRO A 103 -19.17 -3.49 -9.38
CA PRO A 103 -18.57 -2.64 -10.41
C PRO A 103 -17.10 -2.34 -10.12
N PHE A 104 -16.71 -2.12 -8.86
CA PHE A 104 -15.30 -1.89 -8.52
C PHE A 104 -14.42 -3.13 -8.73
N THR A 105 -14.91 -4.32 -8.41
CA THR A 105 -14.21 -5.57 -8.75
C THR A 105 -14.03 -5.73 -10.26
N LEU A 106 -15.05 -5.39 -11.05
CA LEU A 106 -15.02 -5.53 -12.50
C LEU A 106 -14.04 -4.54 -13.15
N ILE A 107 -14.00 -3.30 -12.66
CA ILE A 107 -13.01 -2.30 -13.10
C ILE A 107 -11.60 -2.74 -12.73
N MET A 108 -11.37 -3.20 -11.49
CA MET A 108 -10.08 -3.73 -11.04
C MET A 108 -9.62 -4.91 -11.92
N PHE A 109 -10.54 -5.82 -12.23
CA PHE A 109 -10.28 -6.94 -13.11
C PHE A 109 -9.91 -6.49 -14.52
N ALA A 110 -10.68 -5.56 -15.11
CA ALA A 110 -10.39 -5.01 -16.43
C ALA A 110 -9.01 -4.33 -16.48
N ILE A 111 -8.63 -3.59 -15.44
CA ILE A 111 -7.30 -2.96 -15.35
C ILE A 111 -6.19 -4.01 -15.28
N SER A 112 -6.44 -5.14 -14.60
CA SER A 112 -5.49 -6.25 -14.52
C SER A 112 -5.22 -6.93 -15.87
N LEU A 113 -6.10 -6.76 -16.87
CA LEU A 113 -5.94 -7.31 -18.22
C LEU A 113 -5.19 -6.37 -19.17
N ILE A 114 -4.95 -5.11 -18.79
CA ILE A 114 -4.26 -4.13 -19.63
C ILE A 114 -2.79 -4.52 -19.90
N PRO A 115 -1.98 -4.93 -18.90
CA PRO A 115 -0.59 -5.26 -19.15
C PRO A 115 -0.47 -6.64 -19.79
N GLU A 116 0.17 -6.71 -20.96
CA GLU A 116 0.34 -7.96 -21.71
C GLU A 116 1.54 -8.78 -21.21
N SER A 117 2.47 -8.15 -20.47
CA SER A 117 3.66 -8.81 -19.94
C SER A 117 4.05 -8.31 -18.55
N LEU A 118 4.66 -9.20 -17.76
CA LEU A 118 5.23 -8.86 -16.45
C LEU A 118 6.29 -7.75 -16.56
N MET A 119 7.05 -7.72 -17.65
CA MET A 119 8.10 -6.72 -17.88
C MET A 119 7.52 -5.31 -18.04
N GLU A 120 6.35 -5.19 -18.68
CA GLU A 120 5.65 -3.93 -18.83
C GLU A 120 5.07 -3.43 -17.50
N VAL A 121 4.48 -4.33 -16.69
CA VAL A 121 4.03 -4.00 -15.33
C VAL A 121 5.17 -3.44 -14.50
N MET A 122 6.35 -4.06 -14.57
CA MET A 122 7.53 -3.60 -13.82
C MET A 122 8.02 -2.22 -14.27
N TYR A 123 7.99 -1.94 -15.57
CA TYR A 123 8.36 -0.62 -16.09
C TYR A 123 7.38 0.46 -15.60
N ILE A 124 6.09 0.16 -15.64
CA ILE A 124 5.04 1.06 -15.11
C ILE A 124 5.22 1.26 -13.60
N ASP A 125 5.46 0.19 -12.84
CA ASP A 125 5.59 0.27 -11.38
C ASP A 125 6.83 1.07 -10.95
N ASN A 126 8.01 0.73 -11.47
CA ASN A 126 9.26 1.39 -11.07
C ASN A 126 9.39 2.82 -11.62
N LYS A 127 8.93 3.07 -12.85
CA LYS A 127 9.17 4.38 -13.50
C LYS A 127 8.00 5.33 -13.29
N ILE A 128 6.77 4.84 -13.28
CA ILE A 128 5.58 5.69 -13.21
C ILE A 128 5.06 5.74 -11.78
N ILE A 129 4.73 4.58 -11.18
CA ILE A 129 4.11 4.55 -9.85
C ILE A 129 5.09 5.01 -8.77
N ARG A 130 6.34 4.55 -8.78
CA ARG A 130 7.30 4.96 -7.75
C ARG A 130 7.75 6.42 -7.87
N SER A 131 7.80 6.97 -9.10
CA SER A 131 8.20 8.37 -9.33
C SER A 131 7.05 9.36 -9.11
N TYR A 132 5.86 9.03 -9.61
CA TYR A 132 4.70 9.93 -9.62
C TYR A 132 3.61 9.54 -8.62
N GLY A 133 3.68 8.36 -8.00
CA GLY A 133 2.66 7.86 -7.08
C GLY A 133 2.48 8.71 -5.83
N TRP A 134 3.47 9.53 -5.46
CA TRP A 134 3.35 10.48 -4.34
C TRP A 134 2.43 11.66 -4.69
N LEU A 135 2.29 12.01 -5.97
CA LEU A 135 1.43 13.13 -6.39
C LEU A 135 -0.04 12.88 -6.06
N VAL A 136 -0.50 11.63 -6.11
CA VAL A 136 -1.90 11.28 -5.87
C VAL A 136 -2.33 11.56 -4.41
N PRO A 137 -1.69 10.99 -3.37
CA PRO A 137 -2.10 11.24 -1.98
C PRO A 137 -1.78 12.66 -1.51
N PHE A 138 -0.63 13.24 -1.89
CA PHE A 138 -0.28 14.60 -1.49
C PHE A 138 -1.12 15.64 -2.23
N GLY A 139 -1.36 15.46 -3.53
CA GLY A 139 -2.22 16.30 -4.34
C GLY A 139 -3.65 16.32 -3.83
N MET A 140 -4.23 15.14 -3.57
CA MET A 140 -5.59 15.02 -3.01
C MET A 140 -5.70 15.75 -1.66
N THR A 141 -4.70 15.60 -0.78
CA THR A 141 -4.66 16.30 0.51
C THR A 141 -4.59 17.81 0.34
N PHE A 142 -3.77 18.31 -0.60
CA PHE A 142 -3.65 19.74 -0.88
C PHE A 142 -4.95 20.34 -1.43
N VAL A 143 -5.61 19.65 -2.35
CA VAL A 143 -6.91 20.08 -2.91
C VAL A 143 -7.97 20.13 -1.81
N LEU A 144 -8.02 19.12 -0.94
CA LEU A 144 -8.96 19.11 0.20
C LEU A 144 -8.72 20.31 1.13
N LEU A 145 -7.46 20.62 1.43
CA LEU A 145 -7.08 21.77 2.24
C LEU A 145 -7.41 23.11 1.56
N ALA A 146 -7.22 23.21 0.25
CA ALA A 146 -7.57 24.39 -0.54
C ALA A 146 -9.08 24.65 -0.49
N ILE A 147 -9.89 23.61 -0.74
CA ILE A 147 -11.35 23.67 -0.64
C ILE A 147 -11.77 24.05 0.79
N ALA A 148 -11.16 23.44 1.82
CA ALA A 148 -11.46 23.76 3.21
C ALA A 148 -11.15 25.23 3.56
N ARG A 149 -10.04 25.79 3.05
CA ARG A 149 -9.71 27.22 3.22
C ARG A 149 -10.72 28.14 2.51
N LEU A 150 -11.13 27.80 1.29
CA LEU A 150 -12.11 28.57 0.53
C LEU A 150 -13.49 28.57 1.21
N VAL A 151 -13.94 27.41 1.71
CA VAL A 151 -15.20 27.28 2.45
C VAL A 151 -15.15 28.03 3.79
N LYS A 152 -14.03 28.00 4.52
CA LYS A 152 -13.86 28.79 5.76
C LYS A 152 -13.85 30.30 5.48
N ARG A 153 -13.22 30.76 4.39
CA ARG A 153 -13.25 32.17 3.97
C ARG A 153 -14.67 32.62 3.63
N LYS A 154 -15.46 31.78 2.94
CA LYS A 154 -16.87 32.07 2.62
C LYS A 154 -17.75 32.17 3.88
N LYS A 155 -17.50 31.35 4.91
CA LYS A 155 -18.19 31.46 6.22
C LYS A 155 -17.79 32.70 7.02
N ARG A 156 -16.51 33.10 7.02
CA ARG A 156 -16.04 34.34 7.68
C ARG A 156 -16.57 35.62 7.01
N GLY A 157 -16.75 35.62 5.69
CA GLY A 157 -17.35 36.75 4.95
C GLY A 157 -18.83 36.97 5.28
N ARG A 158 -19.61 35.91 5.52
CA ARG A 158 -21.03 36.03 5.89
C ARG A 158 -21.28 36.57 7.31
N VAL A 159 -20.36 36.37 8.26
CA VAL A 159 -20.48 36.90 9.63
C VAL A 159 -20.20 38.41 9.67
N LYS A 160 -19.48 38.96 8.69
CA LYS A 160 -19.14 40.39 8.64
C LYS A 160 -20.24 41.26 7.96
N ASN A 161 -21.12 40.65 7.18
CA ASN A 161 -22.21 41.32 6.46
C ASN A 161 -23.58 41.24 7.18
N GLY A 162 -23.61 40.74 8.42
CA GLY A 162 -24.80 40.61 9.26
C GLY A 162 -24.76 41.47 10.53
N LYS A 163 -23.95 42.53 10.53
CA LYS A 163 -23.99 43.62 11.51
C LYS A 163 -24.32 44.91 10.80
#